data_AF-A0A936JVH6-F1
#
_entry.id   AF-A0A936JVH6-F1
#
_cell.length_a   1.000
_cell.length_b   1.000
_cell.length_c   1.000
_cell.angle_alpha   90.00
_cell.angle_beta   90.00
_cell.angle_gamma   90.00
#
_symmetry.space_group_name_H-M   'P 1'
#
loop_
_entity.id
_entity.type
_entity.pdbx_description
1 polymer ?
#
loop_
_entity_poly.entity_id
_entity_poly.type
_entity_poly.pdbx_seq_one_letter_code
_entity_poly.pdbx_strand_id
1 'polypeptide(L)'
;MISEHVSTEALLRDESVRQTPLGAALRRSAKAHLAPTDDTVLALLRRWYFARRPDSGFRLLGFPRNLRQSLVLDEWLESRGESLDACVLFTTPDSRPSPVADHYRDQGLLVTTAADSEPLPT
;
A
#
# COMPACT_ATOMS: atom_id res chain seq x y z
N MET A 1 -20.53 0.05 -7.16
CA MET A 1 -19.13 -0.34 -7.40
C MET A 1 -18.63 -1.01 -6.14
N ILE A 2 -18.10 -2.23 -6.20
CA ILE A 2 -17.56 -2.92 -5.01
C ILE A 2 -16.12 -2.42 -4.83
N SER A 3 -15.77 -1.89 -3.67
CA SER A 3 -14.42 -1.42 -3.34
C SER A 3 -13.82 -2.28 -2.22
N GLU A 4 -12.60 -2.76 -2.42
CA GLU A 4 -11.89 -3.60 -1.45
C GLU A 4 -10.99 -2.74 -0.54
N HIS A 5 -11.11 -2.92 0.78
CA HIS A 5 -10.26 -2.27 1.75
C HIS A 5 -9.08 -3.17 2.12
N VAL A 6 -7.87 -2.73 1.81
CA VAL A 6 -6.67 -3.58 1.87
C VAL A 6 -5.59 -2.91 2.70
N SER A 7 -5.29 -3.53 3.84
CA SER A 7 -4.14 -3.15 4.68
C SER A 7 -2.95 -4.04 4.36
N THR A 8 -1.79 -3.41 4.12
CA THR A 8 -0.52 -4.12 3.90
C THR A 8 -0.17 -5.03 5.07
N GLU A 9 -0.44 -4.58 6.30
CA GLU A 9 -0.19 -5.37 7.51
C GLU A 9 -1.13 -6.57 7.62
N ALA A 10 -2.40 -6.41 7.22
CA ALA A 10 -3.35 -7.51 7.19
C ALA A 10 -2.92 -8.59 6.17
N LEU A 11 -2.50 -8.16 4.97
CA LEU A 11 -1.97 -9.09 3.96
C LEU A 11 -0.70 -9.81 4.45
N LEU A 12 0.23 -9.08 5.07
CA LEU A 12 1.45 -9.67 5.63
C LEU A 12 1.13 -10.69 6.72
N ARG A 13 0.16 -10.38 7.60
CA ARG A 13 -0.29 -11.29 8.66
C ARG A 13 -0.93 -12.55 8.08
N ASP A 14 -1.81 -12.42 7.10
CA ASP A 14 -2.43 -13.55 6.42
C ASP A 14 -1.40 -14.43 5.71
N GLU A 15 -0.44 -13.82 5.01
CA GLU A 15 0.60 -14.60 4.35
C GLU A 15 1.54 -15.28 5.34
N SER A 16 1.80 -14.67 6.50
CA SER A 16 2.66 -15.24 7.54
C SER A 16 2.15 -16.57 8.09
N VAL A 17 0.83 -16.82 8.07
CA VAL A 17 0.24 -18.10 8.54
C VAL A 17 0.15 -19.16 7.45
N ARG A 18 0.38 -18.79 6.18
CA ARG A 18 0.34 -19.72 5.05
C ARG A 18 1.65 -20.52 4.93
N GLN A 19 1.54 -21.74 4.38
CA GLN A 19 2.66 -22.64 4.13
C GLN A 19 3.33 -22.35 2.78
N THR A 20 3.72 -21.11 2.54
CA THR A 20 4.40 -20.65 1.31
C THR A 20 5.86 -20.26 1.60
N PRO A 21 6.73 -20.19 0.58
CA PRO A 21 8.08 -19.65 0.74
C PRO A 21 8.10 -18.22 1.30
N LEU A 22 7.15 -17.38 0.86
CA LEU A 22 7.02 -15.99 1.32
C LEU A 22 6.55 -15.93 2.78
N GLY A 23 5.54 -16.75 3.15
CA GLY A 23 5.11 -16.88 4.54
C GLY A 23 6.22 -17.38 5.46
N ALA A 24 7.06 -18.33 5.01
CA ALA A 24 8.22 -18.77 5.76
C ALA A 24 9.27 -17.67 5.95
N ALA A 25 9.50 -16.83 4.94
CA ALA A 25 10.39 -15.67 5.06
C ALA A 25 9.84 -14.64 6.05
N LEU A 26 8.54 -14.32 5.99
CA LEU A 26 7.88 -13.41 6.92
C LEU A 26 7.98 -13.90 8.37
N ARG A 27 7.75 -15.19 8.62
CA ARG A 27 7.89 -15.77 9.96
C ARG A 27 9.32 -15.70 10.48
N ARG A 28 10.33 -15.90 9.62
CA ARG A 28 11.75 -15.73 10.00
C ARG A 28 12.07 -14.30 10.38
N SER A 29 11.65 -13.32 9.59
CA SER A 29 11.83 -11.89 9.89
C SER A 29 11.14 -11.50 11.20
N ALA A 30 9.89 -11.94 11.39
CA ALA A 30 9.15 -11.69 12.62
C ALA A 30 9.83 -12.28 13.86
N LYS A 31 10.33 -13.52 13.78
CA LYS A 31 11.10 -14.15 14.87
C LYS A 31 12.39 -13.39 15.19
N ALA A 32 12.98 -12.72 14.20
CA ALA A 32 14.16 -11.87 14.36
C ALA A 32 13.83 -10.42 14.75
N HIS A 33 12.55 -10.07 14.98
CA HIS A 33 12.09 -8.69 15.22
C HIS A 33 12.48 -7.72 14.08
N LEU A 34 12.60 -8.23 12.86
CA LEU A 34 12.92 -7.47 11.67
C LEU A 34 11.66 -7.18 10.85
N ALA A 35 11.59 -5.97 10.30
CA ALA A 35 10.56 -5.63 9.32
C ALA A 35 10.73 -6.48 8.05
N PRO A 36 9.62 -6.82 7.35
CA PRO A 36 9.69 -7.38 6.02
C PRO A 36 10.50 -6.48 5.07
N THR A 37 11.28 -7.09 4.18
CA THR A 37 12.00 -6.33 3.15
C THR A 37 11.02 -5.76 2.12
N ASP A 38 11.43 -4.67 1.46
CA ASP A 38 10.66 -4.08 0.35
C ASP A 38 10.26 -5.11 -0.71
N ASP A 39 11.19 -5.99 -1.10
CA ASP A 39 10.91 -7.02 -2.10
C ASP A 39 9.85 -8.02 -1.64
N THR A 40 9.84 -8.34 -0.33
CA THR A 40 8.82 -9.21 0.25
C THR A 40 7.44 -8.55 0.21
N VAL A 41 7.37 -7.26 0.56
CA VAL A 41 6.14 -6.47 0.53
C VAL A 41 5.63 -6.34 -0.91
N LEU A 42 6.50 -5.99 -1.86
CA LEU A 42 6.17 -5.85 -3.27
C LEU A 42 5.68 -7.17 -3.88
N ALA A 43 6.36 -8.29 -3.59
CA ALA A 43 5.95 -9.60 -4.11
C ALA A 43 4.55 -9.99 -3.60
N LEU A 44 4.26 -9.74 -2.32
CA LEU A 44 2.96 -10.02 -1.73
C LEU A 44 1.85 -9.14 -2.32
N LEU A 45 2.08 -7.83 -2.38
CA LEU A 45 1.10 -6.88 -2.91
C LEU A 45 0.87 -7.06 -4.40
N ARG A 46 1.92 -7.37 -5.18
CA ARG A 46 1.76 -7.71 -6.61
C ARG A 46 0.82 -8.90 -6.79
N ARG A 47 1.02 -9.96 -5.99
CA ARG A 47 0.17 -11.16 -6.07
C ARG A 47 -1.28 -10.83 -5.75
N TRP A 48 -1.54 -10.02 -4.72
CA TRP A 48 -2.89 -9.54 -4.42
C TRP A 48 -3.46 -8.66 -5.55
N TYR A 49 -2.71 -7.66 -6.01
CA TYR A 49 -3.15 -6.67 -6.99
C TYR A 49 -3.53 -7.29 -8.33
N PHE A 50 -2.82 -8.34 -8.79
CA PHE A 50 -3.17 -9.04 -10.02
C PHE A 50 -4.21 -10.15 -9.84
N ALA A 51 -4.50 -10.58 -8.61
CA ALA A 51 -5.56 -11.53 -8.31
C ALA A 51 -6.94 -10.87 -8.11
N ARG A 52 -6.97 -9.55 -7.82
CA ARG A 52 -8.24 -8.81 -7.65
C ARG A 52 -9.03 -8.72 -8.96
N ARG A 53 -10.33 -8.48 -8.83
CA ARG A 53 -11.24 -8.31 -9.98
C ARG A 53 -10.87 -7.03 -10.76
N PRO A 54 -10.88 -7.06 -12.11
CA PRO A 54 -10.54 -5.89 -12.93
C PRO A 54 -11.36 -4.64 -12.66
N ASP A 55 -12.67 -4.80 -12.43
CA ASP A 55 -13.57 -3.66 -12.28
C ASP A 55 -13.85 -3.33 -10.80
N SER A 56 -13.08 -3.89 -9.87
CA SER A 56 -13.18 -3.54 -8.44
C SER A 56 -12.14 -2.48 -8.09
N GLY A 57 -12.64 -1.36 -7.57
CA GLY A 57 -11.79 -0.36 -6.92
C GLY A 57 -11.16 -0.91 -5.65
N PHE A 58 -10.16 -0.19 -5.13
CA PHE A 58 -9.45 -0.60 -3.92
C PHE A 58 -9.00 0.61 -3.10
N ARG A 59 -8.74 0.37 -1.82
CA ARG A 59 -8.06 1.30 -0.93
C ARG A 59 -6.89 0.59 -0.28
N LEU A 60 -5.68 1.10 -0.51
CA LEU A 60 -4.46 0.58 0.10
C LEU A 60 -4.07 1.40 1.33
N LEU A 61 -3.83 0.72 2.45
CA LEU A 61 -3.30 1.34 3.66
C LEU A 61 -1.90 0.83 3.97
N GLY A 62 -1.04 1.79 4.29
CA GLY A 62 0.35 1.53 4.62
C GLY A 62 1.22 1.16 3.43
N PHE A 63 0.76 1.38 2.19
CA PHE A 63 1.53 1.22 0.95
C PHE A 63 1.08 2.25 -0.09
N PRO A 64 2.00 2.82 -0.88
CA PRO A 64 3.46 2.68 -0.79
C PRO A 64 4.08 3.46 0.38
N ARG A 65 5.23 2.99 0.89
CA ARG A 65 5.98 3.61 2.01
C ARG A 65 7.25 4.33 1.59
N ASN A 66 7.70 4.15 0.35
CA ASN A 66 8.86 4.82 -0.21
C ASN A 66 8.71 4.98 -1.72
N LEU A 67 9.58 5.78 -2.32
CA LEU A 67 9.52 6.10 -3.76
C LEU A 67 9.62 4.86 -4.65
N ARG A 68 10.47 3.89 -4.30
CA ARG A 68 10.60 2.64 -5.07
C ARG A 68 9.27 1.89 -5.13
N GLN A 69 8.56 1.81 -4.00
CA GLN A 69 7.25 1.19 -3.95
C GLN A 69 6.20 1.94 -4.77
N SER A 70 6.24 3.28 -4.79
CA SER A 70 5.36 4.11 -5.62
C SER A 70 5.57 3.83 -7.11
N LEU A 71 6.82 3.87 -7.58
CA LEU A 71 7.14 3.62 -8.99
C LEU A 71 6.68 2.23 -9.45
N VAL A 72 6.87 1.22 -8.61
CA VAL A 72 6.43 -0.15 -8.92
C VAL A 72 4.91 -0.28 -8.93
N LEU A 73 4.19 0.44 -8.05
CA LEU A 73 2.72 0.49 -8.09
C LEU A 73 2.22 1.14 -9.39
N ASP A 74 2.87 2.22 -9.81
CA ASP A 74 2.52 2.94 -11.03
C ASP A 74 2.68 2.03 -12.27
N GLU A 75 3.73 1.23 -12.33
CA GLU A 75 3.90 0.20 -13.38
C GLU A 75 2.74 -0.82 -13.38
N TRP A 76 2.25 -1.22 -12.20
CA TRP A 76 1.13 -2.17 -12.10
C TRP A 76 -0.19 -1.53 -12.55
N LEU A 77 -0.41 -0.27 -12.20
CA LEU A 77 -1.56 0.53 -12.63
C LEU A 77 -1.56 0.67 -14.16
N GLU A 78 -0.44 1.10 -14.73
CA GLU A 78 -0.27 1.24 -16.18
C GLU A 78 -0.50 -0.09 -16.91
N SER A 79 0.05 -1.20 -16.40
CA SER A 79 -0.13 -2.52 -17.01
C SER A 79 -1.59 -3.02 -17.05
N ARG A 80 -2.46 -2.49 -16.19
CA ARG A 80 -3.89 -2.80 -16.16
C ARG A 80 -4.75 -1.69 -16.79
N GLY A 81 -4.15 -0.60 -17.25
CA GLY A 81 -4.88 0.58 -17.72
C GLY A 81 -5.70 1.25 -16.63
N GLU A 82 -5.23 1.17 -15.38
CA GLU A 82 -5.90 1.72 -14.20
C GLU A 82 -5.16 2.95 -13.67
N SER A 83 -5.86 3.78 -12.92
CA SER A 83 -5.31 4.97 -12.26
C SER A 83 -5.75 5.04 -10.81
N LEU A 84 -4.98 5.72 -9.97
CA LEU A 84 -5.46 6.10 -8.64
C LEU A 84 -6.35 7.34 -8.75
N ASP A 85 -7.39 7.40 -7.95
CA ASP A 85 -8.23 8.60 -7.83
C ASP A 85 -7.64 9.61 -6.84
N ALA A 86 -6.99 9.12 -5.79
CA ALA A 86 -6.40 9.95 -4.75
C ALA A 86 -5.33 9.20 -3.94
N CYS A 87 -4.36 9.95 -3.41
CA CYS A 87 -3.45 9.55 -2.36
C CYS A 87 -3.74 10.38 -1.12
N VAL A 88 -4.18 9.75 -0.03
CA VAL A 88 -4.54 10.46 1.20
C VAL A 88 -3.38 10.43 2.18
N LEU A 89 -2.83 11.60 2.50
CA LEU A 89 -1.80 11.75 3.53
C LEU A 89 -2.40 12.35 4.79
N PHE A 90 -2.26 11.63 5.90
CA PHE A 90 -2.56 12.12 7.23
C PHE A 90 -1.33 12.84 7.78
N THR A 91 -1.42 14.17 7.93
CA THR A 91 -0.32 14.98 8.46
C THR A 91 -0.62 15.49 9.86
N THR A 92 0.40 15.47 10.70
CA THR A 92 0.52 16.22 11.94
C THR A 92 1.40 17.47 11.73
N PRO A 93 1.37 18.47 12.63
CA PRO A 93 2.24 19.65 12.53
C PRO A 93 3.74 19.33 12.40
N ASP A 94 4.20 18.22 12.99
CA ASP A 94 5.60 17.76 12.94
C ASP A 94 5.90 16.79 11.78
N SER A 95 4.96 16.61 10.86
CA SER A 95 5.12 15.69 9.73
C SER A 95 6.25 16.15 8.81
N ARG A 96 7.15 15.21 8.51
CA ARG A 96 8.29 15.45 7.62
C ARG A 96 7.88 15.33 6.15
N PRO A 97 8.65 15.94 5.23
CA PRO A 97 8.51 15.69 3.80
C PRO A 97 8.57 14.19 3.49
N SER A 98 7.71 13.74 2.60
CA SER A 98 7.61 12.35 2.19
C SER A 98 7.80 12.28 0.67
N PRO A 99 8.85 11.61 0.17
CA PRO A 99 9.05 11.43 -1.26
C PRO A 99 7.86 10.76 -1.97
N VAL A 100 7.10 9.94 -1.24
CA VAL A 100 5.85 9.34 -1.72
C VAL A 100 4.77 10.40 -1.92
N ALA A 101 4.64 11.33 -0.96
CA ALA A 101 3.66 12.40 -1.05
C ALA A 101 4.02 13.37 -2.17
N ASP A 102 5.31 13.69 -2.34
CA ASP A 102 5.79 14.54 -3.43
C ASP A 102 5.49 13.90 -4.79
N HIS A 103 5.82 12.63 -4.96
CA HIS A 103 5.54 11.86 -6.17
C HIS A 103 4.06 11.90 -6.58
N TYR A 104 3.13 11.61 -5.65
CA TYR A 104 1.70 11.65 -5.97
C TYR A 104 1.11 13.06 -6.04
N ARG A 105 1.73 14.06 -5.40
CA ARG A 105 1.34 15.47 -5.57
C ARG A 105 1.67 15.96 -6.96
N ASP A 106 2.84 15.61 -7.49
CA ASP A 106 3.28 15.99 -8.83
C ASP A 106 2.38 15.41 -9.93
N GLN A 107 1.69 14.30 -9.63
CA GLN A 107 0.67 13.70 -10.49
C GLN A 107 -0.75 14.26 -10.27
N GLY A 108 -0.92 15.22 -9.36
CA GLY A 108 -2.23 15.81 -9.04
C GLY A 108 -3.14 14.92 -8.18
N LEU A 109 -2.60 13.87 -7.54
CA LEU A 109 -3.37 12.87 -6.81
C LEU A 109 -3.38 13.10 -5.28
N LEU A 110 -2.50 13.94 -4.74
CA LEU A 110 -2.35 14.07 -3.29
C LEU A 110 -3.46 14.92 -2.64
N VAL A 111 -4.15 14.31 -1.67
CA VAL A 111 -5.11 14.95 -0.76
C VAL A 111 -4.55 14.87 0.66
N THR A 112 -4.37 16.01 1.32
CA THR A 112 -3.90 16.07 2.70
C THR A 112 -5.08 16.26 3.65
N THR A 113 -5.11 15.49 4.74
CA THR A 113 -6.05 15.72 5.85
C THR A 113 -5.30 15.93 7.15
N ALA A 114 -5.77 16.87 7.97
CA ALA A 114 -5.26 17.07 9.32
C ALA A 114 -5.67 15.86 10.18
N ALA A 115 -4.75 15.33 10.97
CA ALA A 115 -5.03 14.18 11.83
C ALA A 115 -6.16 14.42 12.86
N ASP A 116 -6.54 15.68 13.10
CA ASP A 116 -7.66 16.06 13.96
C ASP A 116 -8.88 16.50 13.12
N SER A 117 -9.95 15.69 13.20
CA SER A 117 -11.37 15.96 12.85
C SER A 117 -11.87 15.47 11.48
N GLU A 118 -12.16 14.17 11.34
CA GLU A 118 -13.49 13.61 10.99
C GLU A 118 -13.41 12.10 10.70
N PRO A 119 -14.43 11.29 11.06
CA PRO A 119 -14.56 9.93 10.57
C PRO A 119 -14.88 9.94 9.06
N LEU A 120 -14.21 9.06 8.32
CA LEU A 120 -14.39 8.86 6.89
C LEU A 120 -15.86 8.51 6.56
N PRO A 121 -16.51 9.12 5.54
CA PRO A 121 -17.91 8.80 5.22
C PRO A 121 -18.08 7.34 4.78
N THR A 122 -19.13 6.72 5.34
CA THR A 122 -19.60 5.34 5.09
C THR A 122 -20.09 5.13 3.66
#